data_AF-A0A3M7NDS0-F1
#
_entry.id   AF-A0A3M7NDS0-F1
#
_cell.length_a   1.000
_cell.length_b   1.000
_cell.length_c   1.000
_cell.angle_alpha   90.00
_cell.angle_beta   90.00
_cell.angle_gamma   90.00
#
_symmetry.space_group_name_H-M   'P 1'
#
loop_
_entity.id
_entity.type
_entity.pdbx_description
1 polymer ?
#
loop_
_entity_poly.entity_id
_entity_poly.type
_entity_poly.pdbx_seq_one_letter_code
_entity_poly.pdbx_strand_id
1 'polypeptide(L)'
;MSNHTTRQASLADVQQIAQVFAAGFIDDDVFGQAGEGAASASSEAGDGRESDDANWADRSADPEAIAAFDRNWEDIKHHFCGPRAESWMIELFCVAPDAQKSGHGRQLIHAAIALCQAESPMVPLCVIASETGDAFYEKLGFRQVGRANVGGLSGVRGGSLKFYEEHLDRGDNEE
;
A
#
# COMPACT_ATOMS: atom_id res chain seq x y z
N MET A 1 19.65 -8.81 -24.55
CA MET A 1 18.65 -8.04 -23.76
C MET A 1 17.42 -8.91 -23.66
N SER A 2 17.07 -9.37 -22.46
CA SER A 2 15.84 -10.15 -22.28
C SER A 2 14.65 -9.20 -22.44
N ASN A 3 13.70 -9.58 -23.29
CA ASN A 3 12.54 -8.77 -23.61
C ASN A 3 11.47 -9.06 -22.54
N HIS A 4 11.29 -8.14 -21.59
CA HIS A 4 10.31 -8.28 -20.51
C HIS A 4 9.05 -7.48 -20.85
N THR A 5 7.90 -8.13 -20.73
CA THR A 5 6.60 -7.53 -21.02
C THR A 5 5.78 -7.41 -19.74
N THR A 6 5.16 -6.26 -19.52
CA THR A 6 4.18 -6.05 -18.45
C THR A 6 2.79 -6.41 -18.95
N ARG A 7 2.02 -7.15 -18.15
CA ARG A 7 0.62 -7.50 -18.44
C ARG A 7 -0.20 -7.52 -17.15
N GLN A 8 -1.53 -7.44 -17.30
CA GLN A 8 -2.45 -7.77 -16.22
C GLN A 8 -2.22 -9.21 -15.75
N ALA A 9 -2.25 -9.40 -14.43
CA ALA A 9 -2.19 -10.72 -13.83
C ALA A 9 -3.51 -11.47 -14.08
N SER A 10 -3.42 -12.80 -14.06
CA SER A 10 -4.55 -13.72 -14.17
C SER A 10 -4.59 -14.62 -12.93
N LEU A 11 -5.69 -15.37 -12.77
CA LEU A 11 -5.80 -16.33 -11.67
C LEU A 11 -4.65 -17.36 -11.64
N ALA A 12 -4.07 -17.68 -12.80
CA ALA A 12 -2.92 -18.58 -12.90
C ALA A 12 -1.63 -18.02 -12.28
N ASP A 13 -1.54 -16.70 -12.08
CA ASP A 13 -0.36 -16.04 -11.53
C ASP A 13 -0.38 -15.99 -9.99
N VAL A 14 -1.53 -16.25 -9.35
CA VAL A 14 -1.73 -16.05 -7.91
C VAL A 14 -0.70 -16.79 -7.06
N GLN A 15 -0.37 -18.04 -7.40
CA GLN A 15 0.61 -18.81 -6.64
C GLN A 15 2.00 -18.17 -6.69
N GLN A 16 2.43 -17.69 -7.86
CA GLN A 16 3.75 -17.04 -8.03
C GLN A 16 3.78 -15.69 -7.33
N ILE A 17 2.70 -14.91 -7.44
CA ILE A 17 2.54 -13.63 -6.74
C ILE A 17 2.63 -13.83 -5.22
N ALA A 18 1.93 -14.84 -4.68
CA ALA A 18 1.96 -15.16 -3.26
C ALA A 18 3.37 -15.53 -2.78
N GLN A 19 4.14 -16.28 -3.57
CA GLN A 19 5.53 -16.62 -3.24
C GLN A 19 6.43 -15.38 -3.22
N VAL A 20 6.27 -14.47 -4.18
CA VAL A 20 7.01 -13.20 -4.21
C VAL A 20 6.65 -12.34 -3.00
N PHE A 21 5.38 -12.27 -2.62
CA PHE A 21 4.96 -11.52 -1.44
C PHE A 21 5.46 -12.13 -0.14
N ALA A 22 5.41 -13.46 0.01
CA ALA A 22 5.99 -14.11 1.19
C ALA A 22 7.47 -13.76 1.34
N ALA A 23 8.24 -13.90 0.26
CA ALA A 23 9.68 -13.58 0.26
C ALA A 23 9.97 -12.09 0.49
N GLY A 24 9.13 -11.18 0.00
CA GLY A 24 9.36 -9.74 0.07
C GLY A 24 8.79 -9.03 1.30
N PHE A 25 7.82 -9.63 2.00
CA PHE A 25 7.12 -8.99 3.12
C PHE A 25 7.19 -9.76 4.43
N ILE A 26 7.11 -11.10 4.37
CA ILE A 26 7.09 -11.97 5.55
C ILE A 26 8.52 -12.28 5.97
N ASP A 27 9.36 -12.69 5.03
CA ASP A 27 10.73 -13.14 5.32
C ASP A 27 11.74 -11.97 5.41
N ASP A 28 11.40 -10.78 4.87
CA ASP A 28 12.27 -9.59 4.82
C ASP A 28 11.94 -8.54 5.92
N ASP A 29 11.16 -8.93 6.95
CA ASP A 29 10.82 -8.12 8.14
C ASP A 29 10.19 -6.74 7.85
N VAL A 30 9.53 -6.56 6.71
CA VAL A 30 8.84 -5.29 6.38
C VAL A 30 7.58 -5.11 7.24
N PHE A 31 6.93 -6.21 7.65
CA PHE A 31 5.80 -6.22 8.58
C PHE A 31 6.02 -7.04 9.86
N GLY A 32 7.12 -7.81 9.97
CA GLY A 32 7.36 -8.77 11.05
C GLY A 32 7.52 -8.19 12.45
N GLN A 33 7.83 -6.89 12.59
CA GLN A 33 8.08 -6.28 13.90
C GLN A 33 6.85 -5.67 14.59
N ALA A 34 5.66 -5.75 13.99
CA ALA A 34 4.44 -5.30 14.66
C ALA A 34 3.89 -6.31 15.69
N GLY A 35 4.38 -7.56 15.71
CA GLY A 35 3.77 -8.66 16.48
C GLY A 35 4.47 -9.09 17.77
N GLU A 36 5.69 -8.63 18.07
CA GLU A 36 6.47 -9.19 19.20
C GLU A 36 6.04 -8.66 20.59
N GLY A 37 5.04 -7.79 20.67
CA GLY A 37 4.60 -7.15 21.93
C GLY A 37 3.31 -7.67 22.57
N ALA A 38 2.47 -8.44 21.88
CA ALA A 38 1.09 -8.69 22.30
C ALA A 38 0.78 -10.15 22.70
N ALA A 39 1.79 -10.92 23.10
CA ALA A 39 1.59 -12.29 23.59
C ALA A 39 1.85 -12.39 25.10
N SER A 40 1.02 -11.76 25.93
CA SER A 40 0.89 -12.18 27.33
C SER A 40 -0.43 -11.76 28.00
N ALA A 41 -1.26 -12.78 28.27
CA ALA A 41 -2.32 -12.87 29.30
C ALA A 41 -3.52 -11.89 29.17
N SER A 42 -4.77 -12.25 29.43
CA SER A 42 -5.28 -13.20 30.42
C SER A 42 -6.74 -13.61 30.08
N SER A 43 -7.11 -14.81 30.51
CA SER A 43 -8.47 -15.34 30.55
C SER A 43 -9.34 -14.59 31.56
N GLU A 44 -10.64 -14.45 31.29
CA GLU A 44 -11.74 -14.79 32.22
C GLU A 44 -13.11 -14.54 31.57
N ALA A 45 -14.15 -15.16 32.14
CA ALA A 45 -15.37 -15.60 31.47
C ALA A 45 -16.62 -14.73 31.69
N GLY A 46 -17.49 -14.69 30.65
CA GLY A 46 -18.96 -14.75 30.73
C GLY A 46 -19.78 -13.47 31.03
N ASP A 47 -20.71 -13.10 30.14
CA ASP A 47 -22.17 -13.14 30.37
C ASP A 47 -22.92 -12.78 29.06
N GLY A 48 -24.01 -13.50 28.78
CA GLY A 48 -24.70 -13.54 27.50
C GLY A 48 -25.60 -12.34 27.22
N ARG A 49 -25.58 -11.89 25.96
CA ARG A 49 -26.71 -11.37 25.18
C ARG A 49 -26.42 -11.66 23.71
N GLU A 50 -27.10 -12.66 23.15
CA GLU A 50 -27.12 -12.93 21.71
C GLU A 50 -27.80 -11.77 20.98
N SER A 51 -27.02 -11.05 20.19
CA SER A 51 -27.48 -10.32 19.02
C SER A 51 -26.96 -11.08 17.81
N ASP A 52 -27.86 -11.68 17.05
CA ASP A 52 -27.61 -12.48 15.83
C ASP A 52 -27.15 -11.64 14.62
N ASP A 53 -26.26 -10.67 14.85
CA ASP A 53 -25.31 -10.27 13.83
C ASP A 53 -24.07 -11.09 14.11
N ALA A 54 -23.93 -12.21 13.40
CA ALA A 54 -22.70 -12.99 13.40
C ALA A 54 -21.56 -12.10 12.90
N ASN A 55 -20.99 -11.33 13.82
CA ASN A 55 -19.71 -10.67 13.70
C ASN A 55 -18.71 -11.79 13.46
N TRP A 56 -18.54 -12.13 12.18
CA TRP A 56 -17.40 -12.90 11.70
C TRP A 56 -16.19 -12.03 11.95
N ALA A 57 -15.76 -11.96 13.21
CA ALA A 57 -14.53 -11.31 13.59
C ALA A 57 -13.44 -12.05 12.83
N ASP A 58 -12.80 -11.35 11.91
CA ASP A 58 -11.67 -11.89 11.18
C ASP A 58 -10.60 -12.30 12.20
N ARG A 59 -10.51 -13.60 12.48
CA ARG A 59 -9.57 -14.14 13.46
C ARG A 59 -8.13 -14.14 12.96
N SER A 60 -7.91 -13.79 11.69
CA SER A 60 -6.58 -13.69 11.10
C SER A 60 -5.95 -12.32 11.29
N ALA A 61 -6.72 -11.32 11.73
CA ALA A 61 -6.25 -9.96 11.94
C ALA A 61 -6.27 -9.59 13.43
N ASP A 62 -5.25 -8.86 13.87
CA ASP A 62 -5.19 -8.28 15.21
C ASP A 62 -6.24 -7.16 15.33
N PRO A 63 -7.24 -7.28 16.21
CA PRO A 63 -8.27 -6.27 16.39
C PRO A 63 -7.71 -4.89 16.80
N GLU A 64 -6.61 -4.86 17.55
CA GLU A 64 -5.99 -3.60 17.95
C GLU A 64 -5.32 -2.91 16.76
N ALA A 65 -4.68 -3.69 15.89
CA ALA A 65 -4.08 -3.20 14.65
C ALA A 65 -5.15 -2.66 13.68
N ILE A 66 -6.27 -3.37 13.51
CA ILE A 66 -7.41 -2.88 12.72
C ILE A 66 -7.92 -1.56 13.29
N ALA A 67 -8.19 -1.50 14.59
CA ALA A 67 -8.71 -0.28 15.21
C ALA A 67 -7.70 0.88 15.12
N ALA A 68 -6.40 0.60 15.17
CA ALA A 68 -5.35 1.61 14.96
C ALA A 68 -5.33 2.10 13.51
N PHE A 69 -5.49 1.21 12.53
CA PHE A 69 -5.60 1.55 11.12
C PHE A 69 -6.82 2.44 10.84
N ASP A 70 -7.99 2.08 11.39
CA ASP A 70 -9.24 2.85 11.24
C ASP A 70 -9.11 4.25 11.82
N ARG A 71 -8.49 4.39 13.01
CA ARG A 71 -8.21 5.71 13.59
C ARG A 71 -7.22 6.51 12.76
N ASN A 72 -6.17 5.87 12.25
CA ASN A 72 -5.16 6.53 11.43
C ASN A 72 -5.75 7.08 10.12
N TRP A 73 -6.79 6.44 9.56
CA TRP A 73 -7.49 6.98 8.39
C TRP A 73 -8.01 8.40 8.65
N GLU A 74 -8.57 8.68 9.84
CA GLU A 74 -9.06 10.01 10.20
C GLU A 74 -7.94 11.06 10.20
N ASP A 75 -6.72 10.67 10.58
CA ASP A 75 -5.55 11.54 10.59
C ASP A 75 -5.03 11.84 9.18
N ILE A 76 -5.22 10.95 8.20
CA ILE A 76 -4.57 11.04 6.89
C ILE A 76 -5.52 11.33 5.73
N LYS A 77 -6.84 11.12 5.91
CA LYS A 77 -7.84 11.26 4.84
C LYS A 77 -7.87 12.65 4.21
N HIS A 78 -7.43 13.67 4.94
CA HIS A 78 -7.33 15.04 4.44
C HIS A 78 -6.32 15.19 3.28
N HIS A 79 -5.42 14.23 3.07
CA HIS A 79 -4.54 14.20 1.88
C HIS A 79 -5.27 13.72 0.61
N PHE A 80 -6.42 13.05 0.77
CA PHE A 80 -7.26 12.50 -0.30
C PHE A 80 -8.46 13.42 -0.56
N CYS A 81 -8.19 14.67 -0.92
CA CYS A 81 -9.20 15.68 -1.20
C CYS A 81 -8.94 16.41 -2.53
N GLY A 82 -9.96 17.11 -3.04
CA GLY A 82 -9.83 17.84 -4.31
C GLY A 82 -9.44 16.90 -5.46
N PRO A 83 -8.43 17.23 -6.29
CA PRO A 83 -7.95 16.36 -7.36
C PRO A 83 -7.49 14.97 -6.90
N ARG A 84 -7.17 14.79 -5.60
CA ARG A 84 -6.74 13.52 -5.00
C ARG A 84 -7.87 12.69 -4.39
N ALA A 85 -9.09 13.24 -4.36
CA ALA A 85 -10.26 12.52 -3.81
C ALA A 85 -10.56 11.24 -4.59
N GLU A 86 -10.34 11.28 -5.91
CA GLU A 86 -10.33 10.10 -6.77
C GLU A 86 -8.90 9.85 -7.25
N SER A 87 -8.23 8.87 -6.64
CA SER A 87 -6.86 8.48 -6.99
C SER A 87 -6.72 6.97 -6.94
N TRP A 88 -5.75 6.45 -7.68
CA TRP A 88 -5.37 5.04 -7.56
C TRP A 88 -4.26 4.89 -6.53
N MET A 89 -4.28 3.79 -5.77
CA MET A 89 -3.24 3.46 -4.80
C MET A 89 -2.54 2.16 -5.20
N ILE A 90 -1.21 2.16 -5.18
CA ILE A 90 -0.46 0.90 -5.15
C ILE A 90 -0.40 0.44 -3.70
N GLU A 91 -1.23 -0.54 -3.38
CA GLU A 91 -1.34 -1.11 -2.04
C GLU A 91 -0.20 -2.10 -1.74
N LEU A 92 0.06 -3.03 -2.67
CA LEU A 92 1.13 -4.02 -2.57
C LEU A 92 2.04 -3.95 -3.78
N PHE A 93 3.34 -3.84 -3.51
CA PHE A 93 4.37 -3.77 -4.54
C PHE A 93 5.61 -4.54 -4.14
N CYS A 94 5.99 -5.51 -4.95
CA CYS A 94 7.18 -6.30 -4.74
C CYS A 94 7.81 -6.71 -6.07
N VAL A 95 9.12 -6.90 -6.06
CA VAL A 95 9.87 -7.53 -7.13
C VAL A 95 10.58 -8.73 -6.51
N ALA A 96 10.45 -9.90 -7.14
CA ALA A 96 11.11 -11.12 -6.70
C ALA A 96 12.60 -10.86 -6.38
N PRO A 97 13.14 -11.36 -5.26
CA PRO A 97 14.49 -11.01 -4.80
C PRO A 97 15.60 -11.17 -5.86
N ASP A 98 15.51 -12.23 -6.68
CA ASP A 98 16.42 -12.55 -7.77
C ASP A 98 16.25 -11.66 -9.02
N ALA A 99 15.09 -11.01 -9.16
CA ALA A 99 14.75 -10.08 -10.23
C ALA A 99 14.94 -8.60 -9.85
N GLN A 100 15.34 -8.31 -8.61
CA GLN A 100 15.59 -6.94 -8.15
C GLN A 100 16.78 -6.29 -8.87
N LYS A 101 16.86 -4.95 -8.78
CA LYS A 101 17.92 -4.12 -9.38
C LYS A 101 18.09 -4.27 -10.91
N SER A 102 17.11 -4.89 -11.57
CA SER A 102 17.13 -5.17 -13.02
C SER A 102 16.11 -4.33 -13.82
N GLY A 103 15.52 -3.30 -13.19
CA GLY A 103 14.59 -2.37 -13.84
C GLY A 103 13.11 -2.79 -13.83
N HIS A 104 12.78 -4.03 -13.43
CA HIS A 104 11.40 -4.52 -13.35
C HIS A 104 10.48 -3.62 -12.51
N GLY A 105 10.95 -3.17 -11.34
CA GLY A 105 10.16 -2.29 -10.49
C GLY A 105 9.80 -0.97 -11.18
N ARG A 106 10.76 -0.35 -11.87
CA ARG A 106 10.50 0.87 -12.66
C ARG A 106 9.50 0.60 -13.78
N GLN A 107 9.62 -0.52 -14.48
CA GLN A 107 8.71 -0.89 -15.57
C GLN A 107 7.27 -1.03 -15.07
N LEU A 108 7.07 -1.69 -13.91
CA LEU A 108 5.76 -1.85 -13.30
C LEU A 108 5.14 -0.50 -12.88
N ILE A 109 5.93 0.40 -12.27
CA ILE A 109 5.43 1.72 -11.88
C ILE A 109 5.04 2.56 -13.12
N HIS A 110 5.83 2.53 -14.19
CA HIS A 110 5.44 3.23 -15.42
C HIS A 110 4.17 2.66 -16.05
N ALA A 111 3.95 1.34 -15.96
CA ALA A 111 2.68 0.75 -16.40
C ALA A 111 1.50 1.23 -15.55
N ALA A 112 1.66 1.35 -14.23
CA ALA A 112 0.62 1.90 -13.34
C ALA A 112 0.32 3.38 -13.64
N ILE A 113 1.36 4.20 -13.89
CA ILE A 113 1.19 5.60 -14.30
C ILE A 113 0.42 5.68 -15.63
N ALA A 114 0.76 4.83 -16.61
CA ALA A 114 0.07 4.81 -17.90
C ALA A 114 -1.42 4.43 -17.77
N LEU A 115 -1.78 3.57 -16.81
CA LEU A 115 -3.19 3.29 -16.52
C LEU A 115 -3.91 4.53 -15.97
N CYS A 116 -3.29 5.25 -15.02
CA CYS A 116 -3.88 6.47 -14.45
C CYS A 116 -4.03 7.60 -15.48
N GLN A 117 -3.15 7.66 -16.48
CA GLN A 117 -3.22 8.58 -17.62
C GLN A 117 -4.33 8.22 -18.61
N ALA A 118 -4.75 6.96 -18.66
CA ALA A 118 -5.80 6.48 -19.57
C ALA A 118 -7.21 6.66 -18.99
N GLU A 119 -7.33 6.95 -17.69
CA GLU A 119 -8.60 7.29 -17.05
C GLU A 119 -9.18 8.60 -17.61
N SER A 120 -10.50 8.74 -17.54
CA SER A 120 -11.23 9.94 -17.98
C SER A 120 -12.21 10.37 -16.89
N PRO A 121 -11.88 11.40 -16.08
CA PRO A 121 -10.67 12.22 -16.13
C PRO A 121 -9.40 11.45 -15.70
N MET A 122 -8.22 11.96 -16.08
CA MET A 122 -6.96 11.42 -15.57
C MET A 122 -6.92 11.54 -14.04
N VAL A 123 -6.38 10.52 -13.36
CA VAL A 123 -6.33 10.46 -11.90
C VAL A 123 -4.89 10.46 -11.38
N PRO A 124 -4.61 10.97 -10.17
CA PRO A 124 -3.33 10.78 -9.50
C PRO A 124 -3.05 9.31 -9.17
N LEU A 125 -1.77 8.96 -9.04
CA LEU A 125 -1.32 7.68 -8.48
C LEU A 125 -0.64 7.93 -7.14
N CYS A 126 -1.04 7.20 -6.10
CA CYS A 126 -0.48 7.35 -4.76
C CYS A 126 0.15 6.06 -4.22
N VAL A 127 1.10 6.25 -3.30
CA VAL A 127 1.78 5.18 -2.57
C VAL A 127 2.01 5.59 -1.12
N ILE A 128 2.00 4.62 -0.23
CA ILE A 128 2.60 4.76 1.11
C ILE A 128 3.93 4.01 1.06
N ALA A 129 5.03 4.76 0.94
CA ALA A 129 6.35 4.15 0.75
C ALA A 129 6.91 3.57 2.05
N SER A 130 7.52 2.39 1.94
CA SER A 130 8.39 1.85 2.98
C SER A 130 9.65 2.71 3.11
N GLU A 131 10.38 2.54 4.22
CA GLU A 131 11.67 3.21 4.44
C GLU A 131 12.67 2.94 3.29
N THR A 132 12.71 1.70 2.79
CA THR A 132 13.62 1.30 1.72
C THR A 132 13.14 1.73 0.33
N GLY A 133 11.83 1.82 0.12
CA GLY A 133 11.21 2.23 -1.13
C GLY A 133 11.17 3.75 -1.35
N ASP A 134 11.35 4.54 -0.30
CA ASP A 134 11.11 5.98 -0.31
C ASP A 134 11.84 6.72 -1.46
N ALA A 135 13.17 6.57 -1.49
CA ALA A 135 14.02 7.19 -2.51
C ALA A 135 13.83 6.59 -3.92
N PHE A 136 13.24 5.39 -4.03
CA PHE A 136 12.90 4.81 -5.33
C PHE A 136 11.74 5.55 -5.98
N TYR A 137 10.66 5.82 -5.23
CA TYR A 137 9.50 6.54 -5.75
C TYR A 137 9.82 8.00 -6.09
N GLU A 138 10.65 8.68 -5.29
CA GLU A 138 11.08 10.05 -5.58
C GLU A 138 11.81 10.19 -6.91
N LYS A 139 12.67 9.22 -7.24
CA LYS A 139 13.39 9.17 -8.53
C LYS A 139 12.45 8.93 -9.72
N LEU A 140 11.24 8.45 -9.48
CA LEU A 140 10.21 8.23 -10.50
C LEU A 140 9.23 9.41 -10.62
N GLY A 141 9.43 10.50 -9.86
CA GLY A 141 8.61 11.71 -9.92
C GLY A 141 7.54 11.81 -8.83
N PHE A 142 7.41 10.82 -7.94
CA PHE A 142 6.48 10.91 -6.82
C PHE A 142 6.95 11.99 -5.84
N ARG A 143 5.99 12.77 -5.31
CA ARG A 143 6.24 13.81 -4.32
C ARG A 143 5.52 13.49 -3.03
N GLN A 144 6.23 13.63 -1.92
CA GLN A 144 5.65 13.44 -0.59
C GLN A 144 4.71 14.59 -0.25
N VAL A 145 3.52 14.23 0.24
CA VAL A 145 2.47 15.19 0.64
C VAL A 145 2.15 15.10 2.12
N GLY A 146 2.62 14.04 2.78
CA GLY A 146 2.35 13.78 4.19
C GLY A 146 2.99 12.48 4.67
N ARG A 147 2.50 11.99 5.80
CA ARG A 147 2.90 10.71 6.39
C ARG A 147 1.66 9.93 6.78
N ALA A 148 1.65 8.64 6.46
CA ALA A 148 0.61 7.69 6.83
C ALA A 148 0.88 6.99 8.16
N ASN A 149 2.09 7.13 8.72
CA ASN A 149 2.49 6.60 10.01
C ASN A 149 2.41 7.70 11.09
N VAL A 150 1.21 8.21 11.34
CA VAL A 150 0.95 9.27 12.33
C VAL A 150 0.06 8.73 13.45
N GLY A 151 -0.19 9.56 14.47
CA GLY A 151 -1.01 9.16 15.62
C GLY A 151 -0.48 7.88 16.28
N GLY A 152 -1.35 6.88 16.44
CA GLY A 152 -0.99 5.58 17.02
C GLY A 152 0.01 4.74 16.21
N LEU A 153 0.28 5.11 14.95
CA LEU A 153 1.21 4.40 14.06
C LEU A 153 2.58 5.08 13.95
N SER A 154 2.88 6.10 14.77
CA SER A 154 4.13 6.87 14.66
C SER A 154 5.41 6.07 14.87
N GLY A 155 5.32 4.88 15.47
CA GLY A 155 6.45 3.95 15.65
C GLY A 155 6.81 3.12 14.41
N VAL A 156 5.94 3.09 13.39
CA VAL A 156 6.14 2.28 12.19
C VAL A 156 7.18 2.94 11.28
N ARG A 157 8.16 2.17 10.77
CA ARG A 157 9.16 2.67 9.81
C ARG A 157 8.54 2.91 8.43
N GLY A 158 9.05 3.91 7.71
CA GLY A 158 8.50 4.32 6.42
C GLY A 158 7.26 5.22 6.56
N GLY A 159 6.22 4.95 5.79
CA GLY A 159 4.94 5.68 5.87
C GLY A 159 4.92 6.99 5.11
N SER A 160 5.85 7.25 4.19
CA SER A 160 5.77 8.46 3.36
C SER A 160 4.60 8.34 2.40
N LEU A 161 3.58 9.18 2.57
CA LEU A 161 2.47 9.28 1.62
C LEU A 161 2.90 10.15 0.45
N LYS A 162 3.00 9.56 -0.75
CA LYS A 162 3.45 10.25 -1.96
C LYS A 162 2.45 10.12 -3.10
N PHE A 163 2.38 11.14 -3.95
CA PHE A 163 1.57 11.17 -5.16
C PHE A 163 2.43 11.42 -6.39
N TYR A 164 2.07 10.79 -7.51
CA TYR A 164 2.53 11.12 -8.85
C TYR A 164 1.39 11.82 -9.59
N GLU A 165 1.66 13.06 -10.01
CA GLU A 165 0.66 14.00 -10.55
C GLU A 165 1.16 14.73 -11.79
N GLU A 166 2.37 14.47 -12.28
CA GLU A 166 3.00 15.22 -13.37
C GLU A 166 2.18 15.19 -14.69
N HIS A 167 1.32 14.20 -14.87
CA HIS A 167 0.45 14.11 -16.04
C HIS A 167 -0.83 14.95 -15.93
N LEU A 168 -1.21 15.38 -14.73
CA LEU A 168 -2.41 16.20 -14.52
C LEU A 168 -2.17 17.64 -14.99
N ASP A 169 -0.96 18.16 -14.78
CA ASP A 169 -0.55 19.50 -15.21
C ASP A 169 -0.52 19.67 -16.75
N ARG A 170 -0.60 18.57 -17.50
CA ARG A 170 -0.53 18.58 -18.97
C ARG A 170 -1.89 18.77 -19.65
N GLY A 171 -3.00 18.56 -18.94
CA GLY A 171 -4.36 18.68 -19.48
C GLY A 171 -4.83 20.12 -19.71
N ASP A 172 -4.19 21.09 -19.05
CA ASP A 172 -4.64 22.51 -19.06
C ASP A 172 -4.01 23.37 -20.17
N ASN A 173 -3.20 22.78 -21.07
CA ASN A 173 -2.52 23.52 -22.16
C ASN A 173 -3.15 23.30 -23.56
N GLU A 174 -4.34 22.71 -23.64
CA GLU A 174 -5.11 22.57 -24.88
C GLU A 174 -6.42 23.39 -24.80
N GLU A 175 -6.31 24.72 -24.79
CA GLU A 175 -7.39 25.66 -25.16
C GLU A 175 -6.89 26.71 -26.18
#